data_AF-A0A2S5A8N7-F1
#
_entry.id   AF-A0A2S5A8N7-F1
#
_cell.length_a   1.000
_cell.length_b   1.000
_cell.length_c   1.000
_cell.angle_alpha   90.00
_cell.angle_beta   90.00
_cell.angle_gamma   90.00
#
_symmetry.space_group_name_H-M   'P 1'
#
loop_
_entity.id
_entity.type
_entity.pdbx_description
1 polymer ?
#
loop_
_entity_poly.entity_id
_entity_poly.type
_entity_poly.pdbx_seq_one_letter_code
_entity_poly.pdbx_strand_id
1 'polypeptide(L)'
;MKKLITLKLHLASAIMLLSFNLTQAQDFKKLDFDPQRDGFHFPNNFVNYPRTLNTKGLCGGMSLAVFNYWRSKIPVPTHDNSGNYWSGEVIDGKRINECVPPENSALWGYIFGLQLSSYASYSRTVVLPGFDTDENHFNWSLGDEFPRIVQAINQGKFVLLGLRNAVAGVLLGHQVLVYGYDKRYNRIFIYDPNFNDQQILIDLDIKSRTLIHKYANGAPTGNNYRSYFVALELDPNSTDVFTASSRPTYTDIVTLGAPTVTNPPSSSTGKRIYGDGIQISLRARNIGAFPSNVRSFFIRAITPDNRIYDFPMQSSIGNLNIIAAQIEFTLNTSIPVFGNMAGAYQLIPMYYNKFGVPIRMCLNDLTLNNIGIVEMVDKTETKNSSPFATPAVYRMNTVFSGKAVEVESSCFSNGRKVQQFSQNNADGPCAPDGTQQQWKIALDAAGSAQFRVINMKYGKCLDIENNNLVVSDRSNNSTQFWFLERAAEGQYYIKSAGNGRYIQVNTMNNGEALTLGGSAPSGINNLFKITTVQ
;
A
#
# COMPACT_ATOMS: atom_id res chain seq x y z
N MET A 1 40.13 -39.14 15.19
CA MET A 1 39.54 -39.71 13.94
C MET A 1 38.14 -40.30 14.13
N LYS A 2 37.87 -41.21 15.08
CA LYS A 2 36.52 -41.82 15.25
C LYS A 2 35.37 -40.81 15.45
N LYS A 3 35.55 -39.76 16.27
CA LYS A 3 34.51 -38.70 16.48
C LYS A 3 34.20 -37.88 15.21
N LEU A 4 35.14 -37.73 14.29
CA LEU A 4 34.96 -36.94 13.06
C LEU A 4 34.17 -37.73 11.99
N ILE A 5 34.26 -39.06 12.02
CA ILE A 5 33.53 -39.97 11.13
C ILE A 5 32.06 -40.08 11.57
N THR A 6 31.80 -40.13 12.88
CA THR A 6 30.43 -40.18 13.42
C THR A 6 29.63 -38.91 13.13
N LEU A 7 30.28 -37.73 13.17
CA LEU A 7 29.65 -36.44 12.87
C LEU A 7 29.31 -36.30 11.38
N LYS A 8 30.16 -36.79 10.47
CA LYS A 8 29.87 -36.82 9.02
C LYS A 8 28.72 -37.76 8.67
N LEU A 9 28.60 -38.91 9.36
CA LEU A 9 27.49 -39.84 9.14
C LEU A 9 26.14 -39.24 9.58
N HIS A 10 26.10 -38.56 10.73
CA HIS A 10 24.87 -37.93 11.22
C HIS A 10 24.44 -36.73 10.36
N LEU A 11 25.40 -35.96 9.83
CA LEU A 11 25.11 -34.85 8.93
C LEU A 11 24.59 -35.33 7.56
N ALA A 12 25.16 -36.41 7.02
CA ALA A 12 24.68 -37.02 5.78
C ALA A 12 23.27 -37.63 5.94
N SER A 13 22.99 -38.30 7.06
CA SER A 13 21.65 -38.82 7.36
C SER A 13 20.62 -37.71 7.62
N ALA A 14 21.01 -36.61 8.28
CA ALA A 14 20.12 -35.45 8.48
C ALA A 14 19.82 -34.72 7.16
N ILE A 15 20.81 -34.55 6.27
CA ILE A 15 20.59 -34.00 4.93
C ILE A 15 19.69 -34.93 4.10
N MET A 16 19.89 -36.26 4.20
CA MET A 16 19.05 -37.23 3.48
C MET A 16 17.61 -37.27 4.03
N LEU A 17 17.39 -37.15 5.34
CA LEU A 17 16.05 -37.04 5.97
C LEU A 17 15.36 -35.68 5.73
N LEU A 18 16.11 -34.58 5.60
CA LEU A 18 15.56 -33.29 5.14
C LEU A 18 15.22 -33.32 3.65
N SER A 19 15.95 -34.09 2.85
CA SER A 19 15.66 -34.28 1.41
C SER A 19 14.41 -35.14 1.19
N PHE A 20 14.16 -36.12 2.06
CA PHE A 20 13.01 -37.02 1.95
C PHE A 20 11.67 -36.40 2.39
N ASN A 21 11.69 -35.36 3.23
CA ASN A 21 10.47 -34.64 3.64
C ASN A 21 10.04 -33.54 2.65
N LEU A 22 10.82 -33.27 1.60
CA LEU A 22 10.52 -32.26 0.57
C LEU A 22 9.75 -32.80 -0.65
N THR A 23 9.44 -34.09 -0.69
CA THR A 23 8.76 -34.74 -1.81
C THR A 23 7.62 -35.64 -1.35
N GLN A 24 6.74 -35.15 -0.48
CA GLN A 24 5.37 -35.65 -0.58
C GLN A 24 4.87 -35.17 -1.95
N ALA A 25 4.68 -36.11 -2.88
CA ALA A 25 4.22 -35.79 -4.22
C ALA A 25 2.90 -35.03 -4.07
N GLN A 26 2.94 -33.72 -4.33
CA GLN A 26 1.73 -32.93 -4.28
C GLN A 26 0.78 -33.49 -5.37
N ASP A 27 -0.38 -33.98 -4.94
CA ASP A 27 -1.38 -34.57 -5.85
C ASP A 27 -2.25 -33.51 -6.49
N PHE A 28 -2.25 -32.29 -5.94
CA PHE A 28 -3.05 -31.18 -6.41
C PHE A 28 -2.33 -29.86 -6.18
N LYS A 29 -2.21 -29.02 -7.22
CA LYS A 29 -1.66 -27.67 -7.10
C LYS A 29 -2.34 -26.74 -8.09
N LYS A 30 -2.65 -25.52 -7.64
CA LYS A 30 -2.98 -24.36 -8.48
C LYS A 30 -2.04 -23.21 -8.14
N LEU A 31 -1.64 -22.47 -9.15
CA LEU A 31 -1.04 -21.15 -8.99
C LEU A 31 -2.13 -20.14 -8.61
N ASP A 32 -1.73 -19.02 -8.01
CA ASP A 32 -2.64 -17.92 -7.66
C ASP A 32 -3.10 -17.19 -8.94
N PHE A 33 -3.89 -17.85 -9.76
CA PHE A 33 -4.50 -17.33 -10.98
C PHE A 33 -5.99 -17.65 -10.96
N ASP A 34 -6.81 -16.64 -11.20
CA ASP A 34 -8.26 -16.75 -11.28
C ASP A 34 -8.76 -16.17 -12.60
N PRO A 35 -9.38 -16.96 -13.49
CA PRO A 35 -9.96 -16.47 -14.74
C PRO A 35 -10.87 -15.25 -14.61
N GLN A 36 -11.58 -15.08 -13.49
CA GLN A 36 -12.45 -13.91 -13.24
C GLN A 36 -11.69 -12.66 -12.79
N ARG A 37 -10.47 -12.83 -12.26
CA ARG A 37 -9.61 -11.74 -11.81
C ARG A 37 -8.59 -11.33 -12.87
N ASP A 38 -7.99 -12.34 -13.48
CA ASP A 38 -6.76 -12.23 -14.27
C ASP A 38 -6.99 -12.50 -15.77
N GLY A 39 -8.15 -13.03 -16.14
CA GLY A 39 -8.52 -13.32 -17.53
C GLY A 39 -9.27 -12.16 -18.19
N PHE A 40 -9.19 -12.07 -19.52
CA PHE A 40 -10.04 -11.12 -20.27
C PHE A 40 -11.52 -11.47 -20.11
N HIS A 41 -12.38 -10.44 -20.05
CA HIS A 41 -13.83 -10.58 -19.86
C HIS A 41 -14.62 -10.51 -21.17
N PHE A 42 -13.95 -10.77 -22.29
CA PHE A 42 -14.53 -10.80 -23.63
C PHE A 42 -14.13 -12.08 -24.38
N PRO A 43 -14.98 -12.59 -25.28
CA PRO A 43 -14.74 -13.85 -25.95
C PRO A 43 -13.66 -13.73 -27.03
N ASN A 44 -13.00 -14.84 -27.35
CA ASN A 44 -12.04 -14.93 -28.44
C ASN A 44 -12.71 -15.05 -29.83
N ASN A 45 -13.41 -13.99 -30.25
CA ASN A 45 -14.16 -13.96 -31.51
C ASN A 45 -13.46 -13.23 -32.66
N PHE A 46 -12.16 -12.96 -32.55
CA PHE A 46 -11.41 -12.22 -33.57
C PHE A 46 -11.49 -12.89 -34.95
N VAL A 47 -11.69 -12.09 -35.99
CA VAL A 47 -11.53 -12.52 -37.39
C VAL A 47 -10.32 -11.80 -37.99
N ASN A 48 -9.25 -12.54 -38.29
CA ASN A 48 -8.08 -11.96 -38.93
C ASN A 48 -8.16 -12.15 -40.44
N TYR A 49 -7.99 -11.06 -41.20
CA TYR A 49 -7.88 -11.09 -42.66
C TYR A 49 -6.46 -10.74 -43.18
N PRO A 50 -5.36 -11.38 -42.75
CA PRO A 50 -4.10 -11.15 -43.43
C PRO A 50 -4.13 -11.92 -44.77
N ARG A 51 -3.59 -11.28 -45.82
CA ARG A 51 -3.57 -11.73 -47.23
C ARG A 51 -3.06 -13.16 -47.49
N THR A 52 -2.58 -13.90 -46.48
CA THR A 52 -1.95 -15.23 -46.63
C THR A 52 -2.42 -16.30 -45.63
N LEU A 53 -3.04 -15.99 -44.49
CA LEU A 53 -3.51 -16.98 -43.49
C LEU A 53 -4.78 -16.50 -42.76
N ASN A 54 -5.95 -17.01 -43.14
CA ASN A 54 -7.19 -16.75 -42.41
C ASN A 54 -7.21 -17.57 -41.11
N THR A 55 -7.00 -16.91 -39.96
CA THR A 55 -7.17 -17.52 -38.64
C THR A 55 -8.44 -16.98 -37.98
N LYS A 56 -9.19 -17.84 -37.30
CA LYS A 56 -10.28 -17.44 -36.41
C LYS A 56 -9.77 -17.48 -34.97
N GLY A 57 -9.84 -16.34 -34.29
CA GLY A 57 -9.37 -16.15 -32.92
C GLY A 57 -7.87 -15.85 -32.78
N LEU A 58 -7.52 -15.38 -31.59
CA LEU A 58 -6.18 -15.06 -31.09
C LEU A 58 -5.90 -15.78 -29.76
N CYS A 59 -6.30 -17.05 -29.63
CA CYS A 59 -6.26 -17.81 -28.37
C CYS A 59 -4.85 -17.88 -27.73
N GLY A 60 -3.81 -18.04 -28.54
CA GLY A 60 -2.41 -18.05 -28.09
C GLY A 60 -1.96 -16.68 -27.60
N GLY A 61 -2.31 -15.63 -28.36
CA GLY A 61 -2.04 -14.25 -28.00
C GLY A 61 -2.74 -13.84 -26.71
N MET A 62 -4.01 -14.21 -26.54
CA MET A 62 -4.78 -13.93 -25.33
C MET A 62 -4.22 -14.68 -24.12
N SER A 63 -3.86 -15.95 -24.27
CA SER A 63 -3.27 -16.78 -23.20
C SER A 63 -1.92 -16.23 -22.72
N LEU A 64 -1.06 -15.80 -23.65
CA LEU A 64 0.21 -15.15 -23.30
C LEU A 64 -0.01 -13.75 -22.70
N ALA A 65 -1.00 -13.00 -23.20
CA ALA A 65 -1.31 -11.67 -22.70
C ALA A 65 -1.75 -11.73 -21.23
N VAL A 66 -2.71 -12.58 -20.86
CA VAL A 66 -3.17 -12.70 -19.46
C VAL A 66 -2.05 -13.15 -18.52
N PHE A 67 -1.15 -14.04 -18.97
CA PHE A 67 0.06 -14.38 -18.23
C PHE A 67 0.95 -13.15 -17.98
N ASN A 68 1.14 -12.32 -19.01
CA ASN A 68 1.93 -11.09 -18.90
C ASN A 68 1.31 -10.05 -17.97
N TYR A 69 -0.01 -9.87 -17.99
CA TYR A 69 -0.74 -9.04 -17.02
C TYR A 69 -0.54 -9.56 -15.60
N TRP A 70 -0.77 -10.86 -15.40
CA TRP A 70 -0.65 -11.51 -14.09
C TRP A 70 0.76 -11.41 -13.50
N ARG A 71 1.80 -11.69 -14.29
CA ARG A 71 3.20 -11.64 -13.81
C ARG A 71 3.65 -10.20 -13.55
N SER A 72 3.19 -9.25 -14.35
CA SER A 72 3.52 -7.82 -14.21
C SER A 72 2.72 -7.14 -13.09
N LYS A 73 1.74 -7.84 -12.51
CA LYS A 73 0.81 -7.29 -11.51
C LYS A 73 0.04 -6.07 -12.03
N ILE A 74 -0.16 -6.01 -13.34
CA ILE A 74 -0.98 -5.00 -14.02
C ILE A 74 -2.37 -5.61 -14.23
N PRO A 75 -3.46 -4.88 -13.90
CA PRO A 75 -4.81 -5.34 -14.19
C PRO A 75 -5.06 -5.57 -15.67
N VAL A 76 -5.71 -6.68 -16.00
CA VAL A 76 -6.32 -6.83 -17.32
C VAL A 76 -7.39 -5.75 -17.54
N PRO A 77 -7.58 -5.28 -18.79
CA PRO A 77 -8.69 -4.43 -19.17
C PRO A 77 -10.04 -5.01 -18.73
N THR A 78 -10.91 -4.14 -18.26
CA THR A 78 -12.24 -4.43 -17.69
C THR A 78 -13.35 -4.52 -18.74
N HIS A 79 -13.00 -4.38 -20.03
CA HIS A 79 -13.97 -4.47 -21.11
C HIS A 79 -14.67 -5.82 -21.12
N ASP A 80 -15.98 -5.80 -21.39
CA ASP A 80 -16.75 -7.02 -21.56
C ASP A 80 -17.71 -6.95 -22.74
N ASN A 81 -18.50 -8.01 -22.90
CA ASN A 81 -19.52 -8.15 -23.93
C ASN A 81 -20.87 -7.49 -23.57
N SER A 82 -20.97 -6.81 -22.42
CA SER A 82 -22.25 -6.35 -21.89
C SER A 82 -22.76 -5.06 -22.54
N GLY A 83 -21.92 -4.36 -23.30
CA GLY A 83 -22.36 -3.23 -24.10
C GLY A 83 -21.90 -3.31 -25.54
N ASN A 84 -22.69 -2.66 -26.40
CA ASN A 84 -22.41 -2.39 -27.80
C ASN A 84 -21.16 -1.48 -27.99
N TYR A 85 -20.20 -1.50 -27.08
CA TYR A 85 -19.03 -0.63 -27.07
C TYR A 85 -18.09 -0.89 -28.24
N TRP A 86 -18.13 -2.12 -28.74
CA TRP A 86 -17.37 -2.58 -29.90
C TRP A 86 -18.15 -2.44 -31.21
N SER A 87 -19.43 -2.01 -31.17
CA SER A 87 -20.21 -1.79 -32.39
C SER A 87 -19.87 -0.41 -32.97
N GLY A 88 -18.73 -0.34 -33.65
CA GLY A 88 -18.35 0.78 -34.49
C GLY A 88 -18.29 0.31 -35.95
N GLU A 89 -19.23 0.80 -36.75
CA GLU A 89 -19.20 0.81 -38.22
C GLU A 89 -19.25 -0.52 -38.99
N VAL A 90 -20.10 -0.49 -40.02
CA VAL A 90 -20.08 -1.43 -41.13
C VAL A 90 -18.96 -0.97 -42.07
N ILE A 91 -17.80 -1.60 -42.01
CA ILE A 91 -16.77 -1.48 -43.06
C ILE A 91 -17.06 -2.58 -44.09
N ASP A 92 -17.24 -2.25 -45.36
CA ASP A 92 -17.53 -3.19 -46.46
C ASP A 92 -18.77 -4.09 -46.27
N GLY A 93 -19.88 -3.54 -45.76
CA GLY A 93 -21.15 -4.28 -45.70
C GLY A 93 -21.20 -5.43 -44.68
N LYS A 94 -20.15 -5.61 -43.87
CA LYS A 94 -20.10 -6.60 -42.79
C LYS A 94 -20.35 -5.96 -41.44
N ARG A 95 -21.42 -6.37 -40.76
CA ARG A 95 -21.60 -6.13 -39.32
C ARG A 95 -20.59 -6.96 -38.54
N ILE A 96 -19.62 -6.32 -37.90
CA ILE A 96 -18.78 -6.95 -36.88
C ILE A 96 -19.56 -6.99 -35.55
N ASN A 97 -20.33 -8.06 -35.37
CA ASN A 97 -20.90 -8.46 -34.06
C ASN A 97 -19.80 -9.09 -33.18
N GLU A 98 -18.63 -8.46 -33.08
CA GLU A 98 -17.50 -9.06 -32.38
C GLU A 98 -17.23 -8.22 -31.14
N CYS A 99 -17.64 -8.75 -29.99
CA CYS A 99 -17.34 -8.18 -28.66
C CYS A 99 -15.84 -8.33 -28.37
N VAL A 100 -14.97 -7.77 -29.21
CA VAL A 100 -13.51 -7.89 -29.16
C VAL A 100 -12.88 -6.53 -29.48
N PRO A 101 -11.64 -6.29 -29.01
CA PRO A 101 -10.86 -5.12 -29.41
C PRO A 101 -10.77 -4.96 -30.95
N PRO A 102 -11.09 -3.77 -31.51
CA PRO A 102 -11.01 -3.50 -32.93
C PRO A 102 -9.61 -3.74 -33.45
N GLU A 103 -9.55 -4.21 -34.69
CA GLU A 103 -8.30 -4.33 -35.44
C GLU A 103 -7.54 -3.00 -35.41
N ASN A 104 -6.22 -3.08 -35.26
CA ASN A 104 -5.31 -1.93 -35.08
C ASN A 104 -5.45 -1.13 -33.77
N SER A 105 -6.36 -1.48 -32.86
CA SER A 105 -6.32 -0.90 -31.50
C SER A 105 -5.07 -1.35 -30.74
N ALA A 106 -4.62 -0.57 -29.74
CA ALA A 106 -3.43 -0.90 -28.96
C ALA A 106 -3.53 -2.29 -28.28
N LEU A 107 -4.70 -2.62 -27.73
CA LEU A 107 -4.94 -3.91 -27.09
C LEU A 107 -4.97 -5.05 -28.13
N TRP A 108 -5.62 -4.84 -29.28
CA TRP A 108 -5.59 -5.82 -30.37
C TRP A 108 -4.17 -6.06 -30.86
N GLY A 109 -3.40 -5.00 -31.14
CA GLY A 109 -2.03 -5.11 -31.67
C GLY A 109 -1.11 -5.85 -30.70
N TYR A 110 -1.27 -5.63 -29.40
CA TYR A 110 -0.56 -6.37 -28.35
C TYR A 110 -0.91 -7.86 -28.36
N ILE A 111 -2.21 -8.21 -28.37
CA ILE A 111 -2.66 -9.61 -28.41
C ILE A 111 -2.22 -10.29 -29.71
N PHE A 112 -2.36 -9.61 -30.85
CA PHE A 112 -1.98 -10.11 -32.16
C PHE A 112 -0.46 -10.37 -32.26
N GLY A 113 0.36 -9.44 -31.78
CA GLY A 113 1.82 -9.63 -31.72
C GLY A 113 2.21 -10.86 -30.90
N LEU A 114 1.53 -11.09 -29.77
CA LEU A 114 1.72 -12.30 -28.96
C LEU A 114 1.23 -13.58 -29.66
N GLN A 115 0.17 -13.49 -30.47
CA GLN A 115 -0.31 -14.62 -31.27
C GLN A 115 0.74 -15.06 -32.30
N LEU A 116 1.41 -14.13 -32.96
CA LEU A 116 2.50 -14.45 -33.89
C LEU A 116 3.67 -15.10 -33.15
N SER A 117 4.02 -14.60 -31.96
CA SER A 117 5.05 -15.18 -31.10
C SER A 117 4.69 -16.59 -30.63
N SER A 118 3.41 -16.87 -30.32
CA SER A 118 2.97 -18.20 -29.89
C SER A 118 3.08 -19.25 -31.00
N TYR A 119 3.01 -18.84 -32.27
CA TYR A 119 3.22 -19.71 -33.42
C TYR A 119 4.69 -20.08 -33.65
N ALA A 120 5.64 -19.18 -33.34
CA ALA A 120 7.06 -19.49 -33.42
C ALA A 120 7.43 -20.69 -32.51
N SER A 121 6.83 -20.76 -31.32
CA SER A 121 6.96 -21.89 -30.38
C SER A 121 6.28 -23.17 -30.88
N TYR A 122 5.26 -23.04 -31.74
CA TYR A 122 4.48 -24.17 -32.28
C TYR A 122 5.29 -25.02 -33.26
N SER A 123 6.32 -24.45 -33.90
CA SER A 123 7.13 -25.11 -34.93
C SER A 123 7.95 -26.32 -34.46
N ARG A 124 8.09 -26.54 -33.14
CA ARG A 124 8.87 -27.66 -32.57
C ARG A 124 8.11 -28.97 -32.38
N THR A 125 6.77 -28.96 -32.46
CA THR A 125 5.94 -30.12 -32.02
C THR A 125 4.85 -30.49 -33.03
N VAL A 126 4.81 -29.86 -34.21
CA VAL A 126 3.94 -30.28 -35.31
C VAL A 126 4.45 -31.63 -35.84
N VAL A 127 3.88 -32.70 -35.29
CA VAL A 127 3.91 -34.01 -35.92
C VAL A 127 3.18 -33.85 -37.26
N LEU A 128 3.91 -34.05 -38.34
CA LEU A 128 3.39 -33.96 -39.71
C LEU A 128 2.15 -34.86 -39.85
N PRO A 129 1.07 -34.39 -40.50
CA PRO A 129 -0.10 -35.21 -40.78
C PRO A 129 0.33 -36.49 -41.53
N GLY A 130 0.03 -37.67 -40.95
CA GLY A 130 0.33 -38.98 -41.54
C GLY A 130 1.32 -39.86 -40.78
N PHE A 131 1.93 -39.37 -39.68
CA PHE A 131 2.94 -40.14 -38.93
C PHE A 131 2.45 -40.75 -37.61
N ASP A 132 1.20 -40.53 -37.19
CA ASP A 132 0.75 -41.07 -35.91
C ASP A 132 -0.78 -41.26 -35.79
N THR A 133 -1.21 -42.25 -35.00
CA THR A 133 -2.64 -42.55 -34.75
C THR A 133 -3.18 -41.73 -33.58
N ASP A 134 -4.50 -41.54 -33.52
CA ASP A 134 -5.18 -40.89 -32.39
C ASP A 134 -4.83 -41.54 -31.03
N GLU A 135 -4.52 -42.83 -31.02
CA GLU A 135 -4.16 -43.59 -29.83
C GLU A 135 -2.82 -43.17 -29.23
N ASN A 136 -1.83 -42.90 -30.09
CA ASN A 136 -0.50 -42.47 -29.68
C ASN A 136 -0.52 -41.03 -29.14
N HIS A 137 -1.40 -40.19 -29.67
CA HIS A 137 -1.57 -38.82 -29.19
C HIS A 137 -2.17 -38.73 -27.76
N PHE A 138 -3.16 -39.58 -27.41
CA PHE A 138 -3.67 -39.64 -26.03
C PHE A 138 -2.61 -40.16 -25.07
N ASN A 139 -1.91 -41.24 -25.45
CA ASN A 139 -0.82 -41.80 -24.65
C ASN A 139 0.29 -40.77 -24.39
N TRP A 140 0.62 -39.96 -25.40
CA TRP A 140 1.60 -38.88 -25.24
C TRP A 140 1.13 -37.82 -24.23
N SER A 141 -0.14 -37.40 -24.31
CA SER A 141 -0.73 -36.45 -23.36
C SER A 141 -0.64 -36.96 -21.92
N LEU A 142 -0.94 -38.24 -21.71
CA LEU A 142 -0.92 -38.88 -20.39
C LEU A 142 0.51 -39.17 -19.90
N GLY A 143 1.38 -39.64 -20.79
CA GLY A 143 2.70 -40.18 -20.46
C GLY A 143 3.80 -39.14 -20.29
N ASP A 144 3.92 -38.20 -21.24
CA ASP A 144 5.02 -37.23 -21.21
C ASP A 144 4.53 -35.82 -20.84
N GLU A 145 3.40 -35.39 -21.41
CA GLU A 145 2.94 -34.01 -21.28
C GLU A 145 2.34 -33.73 -19.90
N PHE A 146 1.52 -34.64 -19.35
CA PHE A 146 0.94 -34.45 -18.02
C PHE A 146 2.01 -34.37 -16.90
N PRO A 147 3.00 -35.29 -16.82
CA PRO A 147 4.10 -35.14 -15.86
C PRO A 147 4.90 -33.85 -16.03
N ARG A 148 5.11 -33.41 -17.28
CA ARG A 148 5.79 -32.14 -17.57
C ARG A 148 5.00 -30.93 -17.04
N ILE A 149 3.68 -30.91 -17.21
CA ILE A 149 2.80 -29.90 -16.63
C ILE A 149 2.90 -29.92 -15.10
N VAL A 150 2.83 -31.09 -14.48
CA VAL A 150 2.98 -31.26 -13.03
C VAL A 150 4.30 -30.65 -12.54
N GLN A 151 5.41 -30.94 -13.22
CA GLN A 151 6.73 -30.41 -12.88
C GLN A 151 6.77 -28.89 -13.00
N ALA A 152 6.26 -28.32 -14.10
CA ALA A 152 6.24 -26.87 -14.33
C ALA A 152 5.42 -26.14 -13.26
N ILE A 153 4.19 -26.59 -12.97
CA ILE A 153 3.34 -26.00 -11.93
C ILE A 153 3.98 -26.13 -10.54
N ASN A 154 4.66 -27.25 -10.25
CA ASN A 154 5.40 -27.42 -8.99
C ASN A 154 6.53 -26.39 -8.83
N GLN A 155 7.18 -25.99 -9.94
CA GLN A 155 8.18 -24.93 -9.98
C GLN A 155 7.58 -23.50 -9.98
N GLY A 156 6.25 -23.35 -9.95
CA GLY A 156 5.60 -22.04 -10.01
C GLY A 156 5.47 -21.46 -11.42
N LYS A 157 5.71 -22.27 -12.46
CA LYS A 157 5.59 -21.88 -13.87
C LYS A 157 4.21 -22.19 -14.40
N PHE A 158 3.70 -21.35 -15.30
CA PHE A 158 2.51 -21.64 -16.10
C PHE A 158 2.89 -22.46 -17.33
N VAL A 159 1.90 -22.98 -18.04
CA VAL A 159 2.13 -23.70 -19.30
C VAL A 159 1.17 -23.20 -20.38
N LEU A 160 1.71 -22.78 -21.52
CA LEU A 160 0.93 -22.62 -22.74
C LEU A 160 0.75 -23.99 -23.38
N LEU A 161 -0.50 -24.41 -23.53
CA LEU A 161 -0.87 -25.73 -24.00
C LEU A 161 -1.51 -25.64 -25.39
N GLY A 162 -1.08 -26.48 -26.32
CA GLY A 162 -1.75 -26.67 -27.60
C GLY A 162 -2.75 -27.82 -27.53
N LEU A 163 -4.01 -27.56 -27.85
CA LEU A 163 -5.09 -28.55 -27.94
C LEU A 163 -5.30 -28.97 -29.40
N ARG A 164 -5.35 -30.28 -29.64
CA ARG A 164 -5.56 -30.85 -30.98
C ARG A 164 -7.01 -31.29 -31.16
N ASN A 165 -7.64 -30.82 -32.24
CA ASN A 165 -8.99 -31.21 -32.61
C ASN A 165 -9.05 -32.63 -33.16
N ALA A 166 -10.23 -33.24 -33.08
CA ALA A 166 -10.52 -34.56 -33.65
C ALA A 166 -10.62 -34.60 -35.18
N VAL A 167 -10.60 -33.45 -35.86
CA VAL A 167 -10.85 -33.36 -37.31
C VAL A 167 -9.53 -33.27 -38.07
N ALA A 168 -9.29 -34.22 -38.97
CA ALA A 168 -8.14 -34.21 -39.86
C ALA A 168 -8.11 -32.94 -40.74
N GLY A 169 -6.94 -32.30 -40.86
CA GLY A 169 -6.72 -31.17 -41.78
C GLY A 169 -6.79 -29.76 -41.17
N VAL A 170 -7.12 -29.60 -39.88
CA VAL A 170 -7.01 -28.30 -39.20
C VAL A 170 -5.59 -28.17 -38.62
N LEU A 171 -4.71 -27.52 -39.39
CA LEU A 171 -3.28 -27.32 -39.05
C LEU A 171 -3.03 -26.45 -37.80
N LEU A 172 -4.02 -25.64 -37.38
CA LEU A 172 -3.88 -24.73 -36.25
C LEU A 172 -4.80 -25.18 -35.10
N GLY A 173 -4.21 -25.81 -34.08
CA GLY A 173 -4.91 -26.18 -32.86
C GLY A 173 -5.29 -24.97 -31.99
N HIS A 174 -6.09 -25.19 -30.95
CA HIS A 174 -6.47 -24.15 -29.97
C HIS A 174 -5.38 -24.02 -28.90
N GLN A 175 -5.15 -22.83 -28.36
CA GLN A 175 -4.15 -22.61 -27.30
C GLN A 175 -4.80 -22.10 -26.02
N VAL A 176 -4.40 -22.67 -24.89
CA VAL A 176 -4.93 -22.35 -23.55
C VAL A 176 -3.80 -22.20 -22.54
N LEU A 177 -4.06 -21.49 -21.45
CA LEU A 177 -3.09 -21.29 -20.36
C LEU A 177 -3.40 -22.23 -19.20
N VAL A 178 -2.46 -23.09 -18.83
CA VAL A 178 -2.57 -24.00 -17.68
C VAL A 178 -1.98 -23.34 -16.45
N TYR A 179 -2.71 -23.39 -15.34
CA TYR A 179 -2.30 -22.83 -14.05
C TYR A 179 -2.46 -23.81 -12.89
N GLY A 180 -2.83 -25.07 -13.15
CA GLY A 180 -2.90 -26.08 -12.10
C GLY A 180 -3.11 -27.50 -12.61
N TYR A 181 -3.02 -28.47 -11.70
CA TYR A 181 -3.31 -29.89 -11.94
C TYR A 181 -3.94 -30.60 -10.73
N ASP A 182 -4.54 -31.76 -10.99
CA ASP A 182 -4.95 -32.76 -10.02
C ASP A 182 -4.62 -34.17 -10.54
N LYS A 183 -3.63 -34.83 -9.95
CA LYS A 183 -3.12 -36.15 -10.36
C LYS A 183 -4.15 -37.26 -10.18
N ARG A 184 -5.03 -37.13 -9.18
CA ARG A 184 -6.05 -38.16 -8.88
C ARG A 184 -6.99 -38.40 -10.04
N TYR A 185 -7.16 -37.39 -10.90
CA TYR A 185 -8.05 -37.39 -12.05
C TYR A 185 -7.32 -37.17 -13.39
N ASN A 186 -5.98 -37.12 -13.39
CA ASN A 186 -5.19 -36.65 -14.54
C ASN A 186 -5.76 -35.35 -15.14
N ARG A 187 -6.08 -34.42 -14.25
CA ARG A 187 -6.80 -33.19 -14.56
C ARG A 187 -5.86 -32.02 -14.60
N ILE A 188 -6.11 -31.08 -15.50
CA ILE A 188 -5.48 -29.76 -15.53
C ILE A 188 -6.52 -28.65 -15.44
N PHE A 189 -6.14 -27.54 -14.81
CA PHE A 189 -6.94 -26.32 -14.69
C PHE A 189 -6.44 -25.28 -15.68
N ILE A 190 -7.34 -24.78 -16.51
CA ILE A 190 -6.97 -23.89 -17.61
C ILE A 190 -7.79 -22.61 -17.63
N TYR A 191 -7.17 -21.55 -18.15
CA TYR A 191 -7.85 -20.41 -18.74
C TYR A 191 -7.98 -20.67 -20.24
N ASP A 192 -9.22 -20.75 -20.71
CA ASP A 192 -9.57 -20.85 -22.12
C ASP A 192 -10.21 -19.54 -22.58
N PRO A 193 -9.58 -18.79 -23.51
CA PRO A 193 -10.12 -17.53 -24.04
C PRO A 193 -11.50 -17.64 -24.73
N ASN A 194 -11.92 -18.85 -25.13
CA ASN A 194 -13.26 -19.09 -25.68
C ASN A 194 -14.34 -19.18 -24.58
N PHE A 195 -13.94 -19.34 -23.32
CA PHE A 195 -14.80 -19.40 -22.14
C PHE A 195 -14.34 -18.38 -21.10
N ASN A 196 -14.38 -17.10 -21.49
CA ASN A 196 -14.00 -15.99 -20.61
C ASN A 196 -14.73 -16.06 -19.26
N ASP A 197 -14.06 -15.63 -18.20
CA ASP A 197 -14.59 -15.61 -16.83
C ASP A 197 -14.92 -16.99 -16.23
N GLN A 198 -14.59 -18.08 -16.93
CA GLN A 198 -14.85 -19.45 -16.48
C GLN A 198 -13.54 -20.18 -16.16
N GLN A 199 -13.57 -20.92 -15.05
CA GLN A 199 -12.59 -21.98 -14.83
C GLN A 199 -12.98 -23.20 -15.66
N ILE A 200 -12.08 -23.60 -16.54
CA ILE A 200 -12.23 -24.79 -17.36
C ILE A 200 -11.28 -25.89 -16.88
N LEU A 201 -11.76 -27.12 -16.97
CA LEU A 201 -11.06 -28.34 -16.60
C LEU A 201 -10.86 -29.19 -17.85
N ILE A 202 -9.69 -29.80 -17.94
CA ILE A 202 -9.42 -30.88 -18.89
C ILE A 202 -9.09 -32.12 -18.07
N ASP A 203 -9.87 -33.19 -18.25
CA ASP A 203 -9.58 -34.50 -17.68
C ASP A 203 -9.08 -35.43 -18.79
N LEU A 204 -7.99 -36.15 -18.54
CA LEU A 204 -7.62 -37.31 -19.35
C LEU A 204 -8.40 -38.53 -18.84
N ASP A 205 -9.50 -38.86 -19.51
CA ASP A 205 -10.29 -40.04 -19.18
C ASP A 205 -9.63 -41.29 -19.75
N ILE A 206 -8.97 -42.04 -18.88
CA ILE A 206 -8.27 -43.28 -19.21
C ILE A 206 -9.22 -44.32 -19.81
N LYS A 207 -10.47 -44.39 -19.34
CA LYS A 207 -11.42 -45.44 -19.77
C LYS A 207 -11.85 -45.24 -21.22
N SER A 208 -12.26 -44.02 -21.55
CA SER A 208 -12.66 -43.68 -22.92
C SER A 208 -11.48 -43.35 -23.82
N ARG A 209 -10.27 -43.16 -23.26
CA ARG A 209 -9.07 -42.66 -23.94
C ARG A 209 -9.35 -41.33 -24.66
N THR A 210 -10.07 -40.44 -23.98
CA THR A 210 -10.43 -39.12 -24.51
C THR A 210 -10.12 -38.00 -23.54
N LEU A 211 -10.03 -36.80 -24.11
CA LEU A 211 -9.92 -35.55 -23.35
C LEU A 211 -11.33 -35.01 -23.10
N ILE A 212 -11.70 -34.83 -21.83
CA ILE A 212 -12.98 -34.23 -21.46
C ILE A 212 -12.78 -32.75 -21.11
N HIS A 213 -13.25 -31.86 -21.98
CA HIS A 213 -13.23 -30.41 -21.80
C HIS A 213 -14.53 -29.90 -21.14
N LYS A 214 -14.45 -29.45 -19.89
CA LYS A 214 -15.64 -29.19 -19.06
C LYS A 214 -15.52 -27.98 -18.15
N TYR A 215 -16.66 -27.43 -17.78
CA TYR A 215 -16.76 -26.39 -16.76
C TYR A 215 -16.42 -26.94 -15.37
N ALA A 216 -16.12 -26.04 -14.42
CA ALA A 216 -15.86 -26.40 -13.03
C ALA A 216 -17.01 -27.18 -12.35
N ASN A 217 -18.25 -26.99 -12.80
CA ASN A 217 -19.42 -27.74 -12.32
C ASN A 217 -19.55 -29.16 -12.92
N GLY A 218 -18.62 -29.57 -13.79
CA GLY A 218 -18.58 -30.88 -14.43
C GLY A 218 -19.30 -30.98 -15.77
N ALA A 219 -20.08 -29.97 -16.17
CA ALA A 219 -20.80 -29.98 -17.45
C ALA A 219 -19.83 -29.91 -18.64
N PRO A 220 -20.02 -30.72 -19.70
CA PRO A 220 -19.19 -30.65 -20.90
C PRO A 220 -19.39 -29.29 -21.59
N THR A 221 -18.31 -28.77 -22.16
CA THR A 221 -18.34 -27.52 -22.94
C THR A 221 -18.86 -27.69 -24.38
N GLY A 222 -18.88 -28.94 -24.88
CA GLY A 222 -19.18 -29.26 -26.28
C GLY A 222 -17.95 -29.27 -27.21
N ASN A 223 -16.76 -28.86 -26.73
CA ASN A 223 -15.53 -28.95 -27.52
C ASN A 223 -14.96 -30.37 -27.52
N ASN A 224 -14.58 -30.84 -28.72
CA ASN A 224 -14.05 -32.18 -28.95
C ASN A 224 -12.55 -32.13 -29.30
N TYR A 225 -11.71 -32.12 -28.27
CA TYR A 225 -10.26 -32.28 -28.40
C TYR A 225 -9.85 -33.74 -28.20
N ARG A 226 -8.78 -34.19 -28.86
CA ARG A 226 -8.27 -35.58 -28.75
C ARG A 226 -7.05 -35.68 -27.84
N SER A 227 -6.21 -34.66 -27.87
CA SER A 227 -4.94 -34.65 -27.15
C SER A 227 -4.48 -33.21 -26.93
N TYR A 228 -3.43 -33.09 -26.13
CA TYR A 228 -2.73 -31.83 -25.92
C TYR A 228 -1.22 -32.03 -25.92
N PHE A 229 -0.49 -30.93 -26.05
CA PHE A 229 0.97 -30.92 -25.90
C PHE A 229 1.42 -29.60 -25.28
N VAL A 230 2.50 -29.64 -24.51
CA VAL A 230 3.13 -28.45 -23.93
C VAL A 230 3.82 -27.67 -25.04
N ALA A 231 3.26 -26.51 -25.37
CA ALA A 231 3.83 -25.60 -26.36
C ALA A 231 4.95 -24.75 -25.75
N LEU A 232 4.75 -24.23 -24.53
CA LEU A 232 5.74 -23.41 -23.83
C LEU A 232 5.55 -23.47 -22.31
N GLU A 233 6.66 -23.55 -21.57
CA GLU A 233 6.67 -23.30 -20.12
C GLU A 233 6.93 -21.83 -19.85
N LEU A 234 6.13 -21.23 -18.98
CA LEU A 234 6.07 -19.80 -18.75
C LEU A 234 6.52 -19.50 -17.31
N ASP A 235 7.78 -19.10 -17.16
CA ASP A 235 8.34 -18.73 -15.85
C ASP A 235 8.04 -17.25 -15.55
N PRO A 236 7.29 -16.94 -14.48
CA PRO A 236 6.94 -15.56 -14.15
C PRO A 236 8.13 -14.68 -13.77
N ASN A 237 9.27 -15.27 -13.41
CA ASN A 237 10.51 -14.56 -13.08
C ASN A 237 11.47 -14.44 -14.27
N SER A 238 11.13 -15.03 -15.42
CA SER A 238 12.00 -15.02 -16.59
C SER A 238 12.05 -13.65 -17.26
N THR A 239 13.25 -13.30 -17.74
CA THR A 239 13.53 -12.14 -18.59
C THR A 239 13.63 -12.50 -20.08
N ASP A 240 13.29 -13.74 -20.47
CA ASP A 240 13.44 -14.25 -21.83
C ASP A 240 12.46 -13.62 -22.85
N VAL A 241 12.95 -13.30 -24.04
CA VAL A 241 12.31 -12.46 -25.06
C VAL A 241 10.95 -12.99 -25.54
N PHE A 242 10.74 -14.31 -25.50
CA PHE A 242 9.46 -14.93 -25.89
C PHE A 242 8.33 -14.75 -24.87
N THR A 243 8.66 -14.34 -23.64
CA THR A 243 7.69 -14.19 -22.53
C THR A 243 7.87 -12.90 -21.73
N ALA A 244 9.01 -12.21 -21.84
CA ALA A 244 9.43 -11.21 -20.87
C ALA A 244 9.49 -9.77 -21.36
N SER A 245 9.73 -9.50 -22.65
CA SER A 245 9.92 -8.12 -23.14
C SER A 245 8.62 -7.36 -23.40
N SER A 246 7.49 -8.04 -23.48
CA SER A 246 6.18 -7.43 -23.76
C SER A 246 5.40 -7.19 -22.46
N ARG A 247 5.97 -6.40 -21.55
CA ARG A 247 5.17 -5.86 -20.42
C ARG A 247 3.88 -5.27 -21.02
N PRO A 248 2.70 -5.54 -20.44
CA PRO A 248 1.46 -4.97 -20.95
C PRO A 248 1.61 -3.45 -21.09
N THR A 249 1.18 -2.93 -22.23
CA THR A 249 1.25 -1.49 -22.55
C THR A 249 -0.12 -0.82 -22.47
N TYR A 250 -1.13 -1.55 -21.98
CA TYR A 250 -2.51 -1.13 -21.99
C TYR A 250 -3.19 -1.59 -20.69
N THR A 251 -4.05 -0.76 -20.12
CA THR A 251 -5.05 -1.10 -19.09
C THR A 251 -6.12 -0.02 -19.16
N ASP A 252 -7.22 -0.18 -18.44
CA ASP A 252 -8.29 0.81 -18.47
C ASP A 252 -8.08 1.88 -17.41
N ILE A 253 -8.10 1.48 -16.14
CA ILE A 253 -8.18 2.40 -15.03
C ILE A 253 -6.81 2.58 -14.38
N VAL A 254 -6.32 3.82 -14.38
CA VAL A 254 -5.06 4.22 -13.73
C VAL A 254 -5.28 5.37 -12.76
N THR A 255 -4.36 5.51 -11.82
CA THR A 255 -4.20 6.71 -10.99
C THR A 255 -3.23 7.69 -11.64
N LEU A 256 -3.52 8.99 -11.52
CA LEU A 256 -2.64 10.06 -12.03
C LEU A 256 -1.60 10.53 -11.00
N GLY A 257 -1.53 9.86 -9.85
CA GLY A 257 -0.60 10.13 -8.76
C GLY A 257 -0.91 9.28 -7.54
N ALA A 258 -0.09 9.39 -6.49
CA ALA A 258 -0.37 8.77 -5.21
C ALA A 258 -1.58 9.43 -4.51
N PRO A 259 -2.32 8.71 -3.66
CA PRO A 259 -3.32 9.29 -2.77
C PRO A 259 -2.75 10.43 -1.93
N THR A 260 -3.51 11.52 -1.82
CA THR A 260 -3.16 12.64 -0.95
C THR A 260 -4.09 12.68 0.25
N VAL A 261 -3.54 13.02 1.42
CA VAL A 261 -4.34 13.30 2.62
C VAL A 261 -4.54 14.80 2.72
N THR A 262 -5.78 15.26 2.63
CA THR A 262 -6.09 16.68 2.38
C THR A 262 -6.45 17.47 3.63
N ASN A 263 -6.94 16.83 4.69
CA ASN A 263 -7.23 17.55 5.93
C ASN A 263 -5.95 17.85 6.71
N PRO A 264 -5.82 19.03 7.36
CA PRO A 264 -4.64 19.35 8.15
C PRO A 264 -4.47 18.38 9.34
N PRO A 265 -3.24 18.20 9.83
CA PRO A 265 -3.00 17.45 11.06
C PRO A 265 -3.82 18.04 12.23
N SER A 266 -4.41 17.17 13.04
CA SER A 266 -5.18 17.55 14.23
C SER A 266 -4.34 18.23 15.32
N SER A 267 -3.02 18.01 15.30
CA SER A 267 -2.11 18.49 16.33
C SER A 267 -1.39 19.78 15.92
N SER A 268 -1.16 20.64 16.89
CA SER A 268 -0.34 21.86 16.74
C SER A 268 1.12 21.58 16.36
N THR A 269 1.56 20.31 16.43
CA THR A 269 2.90 19.87 16.02
C THR A 269 3.00 19.52 14.53
N GLY A 270 1.88 19.60 13.78
CA GLY A 270 1.83 19.18 12.38
C GLY A 270 1.81 17.67 12.18
N LYS A 271 1.66 16.89 13.26
CA LYS A 271 1.59 15.42 13.24
C LYS A 271 0.14 14.92 13.34
N ARG A 272 -0.17 13.78 12.71
CA ARG A 272 -1.48 13.12 12.81
C ARG A 272 -1.46 12.10 13.94
N ILE A 273 -2.48 12.10 14.79
CA ILE A 273 -2.57 11.17 15.91
C ILE A 273 -3.43 9.99 15.48
N TYR A 274 -3.01 8.76 15.78
CA TYR A 274 -3.84 7.60 15.47
C TYR A 274 -5.20 7.72 16.18
N GLY A 275 -6.26 7.33 15.49
CA GLY A 275 -7.65 7.55 15.92
C GLY A 275 -8.27 8.86 15.42
N ASP A 276 -7.48 9.79 14.87
CA ASP A 276 -8.04 10.99 14.23
C ASP A 276 -8.65 10.67 12.87
N GLY A 277 -9.58 11.52 12.44
CA GLY A 277 -10.13 11.45 11.10
C GLY A 277 -9.15 11.91 10.03
N ILE A 278 -9.21 11.27 8.86
CA ILE A 278 -8.48 11.70 7.66
C ILE A 278 -9.41 11.84 6.46
N GLN A 279 -9.04 12.73 5.55
CA GLN A 279 -9.66 12.82 4.23
C GLN A 279 -8.63 12.45 3.17
N ILE A 280 -8.99 11.53 2.29
CA ILE A 280 -8.14 11.04 1.20
C ILE A 280 -8.76 11.46 -0.13
N SER A 281 -7.93 12.00 -1.01
CA SER A 281 -8.30 12.32 -2.39
C SER A 281 -7.28 11.74 -3.36
N LEU A 282 -7.73 11.31 -4.55
CA LEU A 282 -6.83 10.96 -5.65
C LEU A 282 -7.51 11.20 -7.00
N ARG A 283 -6.69 11.45 -8.03
CA ARG A 283 -7.14 11.56 -9.42
C ARG A 283 -6.93 10.24 -10.16
N ALA A 284 -7.92 9.85 -10.95
CA ALA A 284 -7.89 8.65 -11.76
C ALA A 284 -8.37 8.95 -13.18
N ARG A 285 -8.03 8.05 -14.11
CA ARG A 285 -8.40 8.16 -15.52
C ARG A 285 -8.71 6.80 -16.09
N ASN A 286 -9.73 6.71 -16.93
CA ASN A 286 -9.82 5.63 -17.90
C ASN A 286 -8.91 5.97 -19.09
N ILE A 287 -7.71 5.38 -19.16
CA ILE A 287 -6.76 5.56 -20.27
C ILE A 287 -7.01 4.59 -21.42
N GLY A 288 -7.93 3.64 -21.23
CA GLY A 288 -8.37 2.74 -22.27
C GLY A 288 -9.02 3.48 -23.43
N ALA A 289 -9.00 2.86 -24.60
CA ALA A 289 -9.70 3.36 -25.79
C ALA A 289 -11.22 3.11 -25.72
N PHE A 290 -11.68 2.36 -24.72
CA PHE A 290 -13.08 1.94 -24.59
C PHE A 290 -13.59 2.16 -23.16
N PRO A 291 -14.92 2.16 -22.95
CA PRO A 291 -15.50 2.21 -21.63
C PRO A 291 -15.02 1.05 -20.74
N SER A 292 -14.88 1.34 -19.45
CA SER A 292 -14.51 0.37 -18.42
C SER A 292 -15.67 0.09 -17.48
N ASN A 293 -15.67 -1.13 -16.94
CA ASN A 293 -16.71 -1.61 -16.04
C ASN A 293 -16.08 -1.88 -14.67
N VAL A 294 -16.40 -1.05 -13.67
CA VAL A 294 -15.96 -1.25 -12.29
C VAL A 294 -17.16 -1.17 -11.37
N ARG A 295 -17.14 -1.98 -10.30
CA ARG A 295 -18.25 -2.02 -9.35
C ARG A 295 -18.17 -0.87 -8.34
N SER A 296 -16.98 -0.63 -7.80
CA SER A 296 -16.73 0.42 -6.81
C SER A 296 -15.24 0.66 -6.65
N PHE A 297 -14.89 1.82 -6.08
CA PHE A 297 -13.53 2.19 -5.72
C PHE A 297 -13.34 2.14 -4.20
N PHE A 298 -12.13 1.84 -3.77
CA PHE A 298 -11.75 1.88 -2.37
C PHE A 298 -10.25 2.15 -2.21
N ILE A 299 -9.85 2.60 -1.03
CA ILE A 299 -8.45 2.68 -0.63
C ILE A 299 -8.17 1.56 0.36
N ARG A 300 -7.13 0.78 0.09
CA ARG A 300 -6.61 -0.24 1.00
C ARG A 300 -5.52 0.37 1.86
N ALA A 301 -5.72 0.40 3.17
CA ALA A 301 -4.70 0.77 4.14
C ALA A 301 -3.99 -0.50 4.66
N ILE A 302 -2.67 -0.54 4.57
CA ILE A 302 -1.82 -1.53 5.24
C ILE A 302 -1.17 -0.86 6.44
N THR A 303 -1.39 -1.42 7.63
CA THR A 303 -0.85 -0.89 8.89
C THR A 303 0.63 -1.25 9.08
N PRO A 304 1.32 -0.61 10.04
CA PRO A 304 2.71 -0.96 10.38
C PRO A 304 2.90 -2.44 10.76
N ASP A 305 1.87 -3.08 11.32
CA ASP A 305 1.86 -4.50 11.68
C ASP A 305 1.24 -5.41 10.59
N ASN A 306 1.15 -4.93 9.35
CA ASN A 306 0.67 -5.66 8.16
C ASN A 306 -0.82 -6.08 8.19
N ARG A 307 -1.66 -5.43 8.99
CA ARG A 307 -3.12 -5.59 8.90
C ARG A 307 -3.68 -4.77 7.75
N ILE A 308 -4.77 -5.25 7.18
CA ILE A 308 -5.39 -4.68 5.98
C ILE A 308 -6.77 -4.13 6.34
N TYR A 309 -7.04 -2.88 5.93
CA TYR A 309 -8.34 -2.21 6.08
C TYR A 309 -8.75 -1.58 4.76
N ASP A 310 -9.97 -1.84 4.29
CA ASP A 310 -10.49 -1.30 3.03
C ASP A 310 -11.54 -0.22 3.31
N PHE A 311 -11.35 0.97 2.75
CA PHE A 311 -12.24 2.12 2.94
C PHE A 311 -12.88 2.54 1.59
N PRO A 312 -14.21 2.52 1.47
CA PRO A 312 -14.88 2.91 0.23
C PRO A 312 -14.53 4.33 -0.20
N MET A 313 -14.40 4.55 -1.51
CA MET A 313 -14.19 5.87 -2.10
C MET A 313 -15.38 6.25 -2.99
N GLN A 314 -15.80 7.50 -2.87
CA GLN A 314 -16.81 8.11 -3.72
C GLN A 314 -16.15 8.70 -4.96
N SER A 315 -16.74 8.43 -6.12
CA SER A 315 -16.26 8.97 -7.39
C SER A 315 -17.03 10.23 -7.79
N SER A 316 -16.36 11.15 -8.48
CA SER A 316 -17.02 12.32 -9.07
C SER A 316 -17.85 11.98 -10.32
N ILE A 317 -17.74 10.76 -10.84
CA ILE A 317 -18.63 10.25 -11.89
C ILE A 317 -19.79 9.49 -11.27
N GLY A 318 -21.02 9.81 -11.70
CA GLY A 318 -22.24 9.29 -11.08
C GLY A 318 -22.59 7.84 -11.42
N ASN A 319 -22.14 7.33 -12.58
CA ASN A 319 -22.38 5.95 -13.01
C ASN A 319 -21.06 5.18 -13.12
N LEU A 320 -20.79 4.30 -12.15
CA LEU A 320 -19.59 3.47 -12.14
C LEU A 320 -19.68 2.24 -13.04
N ASN A 321 -20.89 1.83 -13.40
CA ASN A 321 -21.08 0.67 -14.26
C ASN A 321 -20.50 0.90 -15.66
N ILE A 322 -20.32 2.15 -16.08
CA ILE A 322 -19.73 2.52 -17.36
C ILE A 322 -18.90 3.79 -17.17
N ILE A 323 -17.57 3.64 -17.14
CA ILE A 323 -16.66 4.78 -17.16
C ILE A 323 -16.19 4.99 -18.59
N ALA A 324 -16.64 6.07 -19.23
CA ALA A 324 -16.28 6.36 -20.61
C ALA A 324 -14.75 6.47 -20.82
N ALA A 325 -14.30 6.15 -22.03
CA ALA A 325 -12.89 6.22 -22.41
C ALA A 325 -12.33 7.65 -22.23
N GLN A 326 -11.06 7.74 -21.88
CA GLN A 326 -10.32 8.99 -21.72
C GLN A 326 -10.86 9.96 -20.64
N ILE A 327 -11.86 9.56 -19.85
CA ILE A 327 -12.41 10.37 -18.77
C ILE A 327 -11.49 10.36 -17.56
N GLU A 328 -11.18 11.58 -17.09
CA GLU A 328 -10.58 11.81 -15.79
C GLU A 328 -11.64 12.07 -14.72
N PHE A 329 -11.40 11.58 -13.51
CA PHE A 329 -12.30 11.74 -12.38
C PHE A 329 -11.52 11.79 -11.07
N THR A 330 -12.20 12.20 -10.01
CA THR A 330 -11.65 12.23 -8.65
C THR A 330 -12.31 11.16 -7.79
N LEU A 331 -11.53 10.57 -6.90
CA LEU A 331 -12.00 9.65 -5.88
C LEU A 331 -11.71 10.29 -4.52
N ASN A 332 -12.72 10.36 -3.66
CA ASN A 332 -12.62 10.97 -2.34
C ASN A 332 -13.20 10.05 -1.27
N THR A 333 -12.61 10.05 -0.08
CA THR A 333 -13.19 9.40 1.10
C THR A 333 -12.85 10.19 2.37
N SER A 334 -13.76 10.16 3.33
CA SER A 334 -13.58 10.75 4.66
C SER A 334 -13.70 9.63 5.68
N ILE A 335 -12.62 9.36 6.40
CA ILE A 335 -12.53 8.30 7.39
C ILE A 335 -12.52 8.99 8.76
N PRO A 336 -13.59 8.91 9.57
CA PRO A 336 -13.71 9.70 10.80
C PRO A 336 -12.74 9.26 11.90
N VAL A 337 -12.29 8.01 11.88
CA VAL A 337 -11.31 7.43 12.81
C VAL A 337 -10.33 6.59 12.00
N PHE A 338 -9.08 7.02 11.89
CA PHE A 338 -8.06 6.35 11.11
C PHE A 338 -6.81 6.03 11.93
N GLY A 339 -6.26 4.83 11.71
CA GLY A 339 -5.12 4.31 12.44
C GLY A 339 -5.50 3.76 13.82
N ASN A 340 -4.86 2.66 14.19
CA ASN A 340 -5.01 1.98 15.48
C ASN A 340 -3.70 1.95 16.30
N MET A 341 -2.60 2.40 15.70
CA MET A 341 -1.28 2.48 16.29
C MET A 341 -0.42 3.54 15.59
N ALA A 342 0.66 3.95 16.24
CA ALA A 342 1.69 4.80 15.62
C ALA A 342 2.47 4.04 14.52
N GLY A 343 2.94 4.77 13.52
CA GLY A 343 3.75 4.27 12.42
C GLY A 343 3.23 4.71 11.04
N ALA A 344 3.92 4.23 9.99
CA ALA A 344 3.59 4.52 8.61
C ALA A 344 2.53 3.56 8.06
N TYR A 345 1.44 4.11 7.55
CA TYR A 345 0.38 3.37 6.86
C TYR A 345 0.57 3.52 5.35
N GLN A 346 0.48 2.40 4.63
CA GLN A 346 0.47 2.42 3.16
C GLN A 346 -0.96 2.52 2.66
N LEU A 347 -1.23 3.47 1.77
CA LEU A 347 -2.51 3.68 1.11
C LEU A 347 -2.39 3.24 -0.35
N ILE A 348 -3.13 2.19 -0.70
CA ILE A 348 -3.11 1.57 -2.02
C ILE A 348 -4.47 1.79 -2.70
N PRO A 349 -4.51 2.49 -3.85
CA PRO A 349 -5.73 2.66 -4.65
C PRO A 349 -6.19 1.33 -5.26
N MET A 350 -7.47 1.02 -5.06
CA MET A 350 -8.07 -0.23 -5.51
C MET A 350 -9.45 0.01 -6.12
N TYR A 351 -9.90 -0.94 -6.95
CA TYR A 351 -11.29 -1.05 -7.36
C TYR A 351 -11.76 -2.50 -7.29
N TYR A 352 -13.07 -2.69 -7.21
CA TYR A 352 -13.68 -4.00 -7.43
C TYR A 352 -14.07 -4.12 -8.91
N ASN A 353 -13.63 -5.19 -9.58
CA ASN A 353 -14.11 -5.49 -10.93
C ASN A 353 -15.60 -5.88 -10.90
N LYS A 354 -16.21 -6.15 -12.06
CA LYS A 354 -17.63 -6.51 -12.16
C LYS A 354 -18.02 -7.75 -11.35
N PHE A 355 -17.07 -8.64 -11.07
CA PHE A 355 -17.26 -9.85 -10.25
C PHE A 355 -17.06 -9.61 -8.75
N GLY A 356 -16.72 -8.39 -8.33
CA GLY A 356 -16.43 -8.09 -6.93
C GLY A 356 -15.04 -8.56 -6.48
N VAL A 357 -14.11 -8.80 -7.41
CA VAL A 357 -12.72 -9.13 -7.10
C VAL A 357 -11.92 -7.83 -6.92
N PRO A 358 -11.14 -7.68 -5.83
CA PRO A 358 -10.35 -6.48 -5.60
C PRO A 358 -9.12 -6.43 -6.50
N ILE A 359 -8.95 -5.31 -7.20
CA ILE A 359 -7.88 -5.06 -8.17
C ILE A 359 -7.10 -3.81 -7.78
N ARG A 360 -5.78 -3.91 -7.78
CA ARG A 360 -4.88 -2.78 -7.52
C ARG A 360 -4.77 -1.90 -8.76
N MET A 361 -4.98 -0.60 -8.61
CA MET A 361 -4.73 0.36 -9.68
C MET A 361 -3.23 0.58 -9.86
N CYS A 362 -2.79 0.92 -11.06
CA CYS A 362 -1.41 1.33 -11.36
C CYS A 362 -1.35 2.82 -11.73
N LEU A 363 -0.15 3.38 -11.85
CA LEU A 363 0.08 4.70 -12.44
C LEU A 363 -0.13 4.67 -13.96
N ASN A 364 -0.18 5.85 -14.57
CA ASN A 364 -0.33 5.99 -16.03
C ASN A 364 0.83 5.36 -16.83
N ASP A 365 2.02 5.25 -16.24
CA ASP A 365 3.17 4.52 -16.79
C ASP A 365 3.14 3.01 -16.47
N LEU A 366 2.00 2.53 -15.97
CA LEU A 366 1.70 1.16 -15.54
C LEU A 366 2.56 0.66 -14.38
N THR A 367 3.26 1.54 -13.65
CA THR A 367 4.02 1.16 -12.45
C THR A 367 3.12 1.06 -11.23
N LEU A 368 3.56 0.28 -10.24
CA LEU A 368 2.85 0.09 -8.96
C LEU A 368 3.40 0.98 -7.84
N ASN A 369 3.94 2.15 -8.19
CA ASN A 369 4.50 3.09 -7.21
C ASN A 369 3.48 4.12 -6.70
N ASN A 370 2.19 3.94 -7.02
CA ASN A 370 1.08 4.78 -6.54
C ASN A 370 0.69 4.53 -5.07
N ILE A 371 1.67 4.35 -4.19
CA ILE A 371 1.45 4.13 -2.76
C ILE A 371 1.49 5.48 -2.05
N GLY A 372 0.39 5.85 -1.38
CA GLY A 372 0.39 6.97 -0.44
C GLY A 372 0.96 6.52 0.90
N ILE A 373 1.70 7.37 1.59
CA ILE A 373 2.18 7.10 2.95
C ILE A 373 1.56 8.11 3.91
N VAL A 374 1.03 7.61 5.02
CA VAL A 374 0.51 8.45 6.11
C VAL A 374 1.18 8.02 7.40
N GLU A 375 1.92 8.93 8.00
CA GLU A 375 2.50 8.71 9.32
C GLU A 375 1.51 9.13 10.42
N MET A 376 1.28 8.20 11.34
CA MET A 376 0.48 8.44 12.54
C MET A 376 1.40 8.35 13.77
N VAL A 377 1.20 9.21 14.77
CA VAL A 377 1.94 9.19 16.03
C VAL A 377 1.03 8.92 17.22
N ASP A 378 1.64 8.53 18.34
CA ASP A 378 0.92 8.44 19.61
C ASP A 378 0.59 9.85 20.13
N LYS A 379 -0.60 9.97 20.72
CA LYS A 379 -1.05 11.13 21.47
C LYS A 379 -0.06 11.51 22.58
N THR A 380 0.65 10.54 23.15
CA THR A 380 1.65 10.78 24.20
C THR A 380 2.95 11.42 23.69
N GLU A 381 3.39 11.11 22.46
CA GLU A 381 4.61 11.68 21.87
C GLU A 381 4.49 13.19 21.63
N THR A 382 3.27 13.71 21.43
CA THR A 382 3.04 15.15 21.26
C THR A 382 3.17 15.96 22.56
N LYS A 383 3.31 15.31 23.73
CA LYS A 383 3.55 15.98 25.01
C LYS A 383 5.03 16.28 25.31
N ASN A 384 5.98 15.73 24.54
CA ASN A 384 7.41 15.73 24.90
C ASN A 384 8.34 16.57 24.00
N SER A 385 7.83 17.37 23.06
CA SER A 385 8.65 18.39 22.38
C SER A 385 8.61 19.71 23.15
N SER A 386 9.74 20.15 23.71
CA SER A 386 9.87 21.46 24.37
C SER A 386 9.37 22.57 23.43
N PRO A 387 8.32 23.35 23.77
CA PRO A 387 7.92 24.50 22.96
C PRO A 387 8.91 25.67 23.07
N PHE A 388 9.99 25.50 23.85
CA PHE A 388 11.03 26.49 24.08
C PHE A 388 12.31 26.08 23.34
N ALA A 389 12.71 26.89 22.36
CA ALA A 389 13.95 26.73 21.62
C ALA A 389 15.17 27.02 22.52
N THR A 390 16.17 26.16 22.50
CA THR A 390 17.51 26.46 23.05
C THR A 390 18.42 26.94 21.93
N PRO A 391 19.13 28.09 22.06
CA PRO A 391 19.45 28.82 23.29
C PRO A 391 18.59 30.09 23.54
N ALA A 392 17.31 30.12 23.17
CA ALA A 392 16.51 31.35 23.29
C ALA A 392 16.36 31.83 24.75
N VAL A 393 16.24 33.15 24.89
CA VAL A 393 16.00 33.85 26.15
C VAL A 393 14.53 34.29 26.19
N TYR A 394 13.90 34.18 27.35
CA TYR A 394 12.49 34.42 27.55
C TYR A 394 12.25 35.51 28.59
N ARG A 395 11.14 36.21 28.44
CA ARG A 395 10.53 37.02 29.49
C ARG A 395 9.21 36.36 29.89
N MET A 396 8.98 36.28 31.20
CA MET A 396 7.73 35.81 31.76
C MET A 396 7.01 37.00 32.38
N ASN A 397 5.76 37.25 31.98
CA ASN A 397 4.92 38.30 32.54
C ASN A 397 3.72 37.66 33.24
N THR A 398 3.37 38.14 34.42
CA THR A 398 2.12 37.74 35.07
C THR A 398 0.97 38.24 34.21
N VAL A 399 -0.01 37.38 33.90
CA VAL A 399 -1.21 37.82 33.17
C VAL A 399 -2.08 38.72 34.05
N PHE A 400 -2.02 38.52 35.37
CA PHE A 400 -2.79 39.29 36.34
C PHE A 400 -2.47 40.78 36.36
N SER A 401 -1.18 41.16 36.28
CA SER A 401 -0.78 42.57 36.35
C SER A 401 -0.02 43.07 35.13
N GLY A 402 0.34 42.19 34.20
CA GLY A 402 1.19 42.48 33.04
C GLY A 402 2.68 42.67 33.38
N LYS A 403 3.05 42.62 34.67
CA LYS A 403 4.42 42.85 35.16
C LYS A 403 5.33 41.66 34.90
N ALA A 404 6.62 41.91 34.77
CA ALA A 404 7.62 40.87 34.52
C ALA A 404 7.95 40.11 35.80
N VAL A 405 8.27 38.83 35.66
CA VAL A 405 8.88 38.00 36.72
C VAL A 405 10.34 38.38 36.83
N GLU A 406 10.72 38.88 38.00
CA GLU A 406 12.02 39.48 38.31
C GLU A 406 12.65 38.81 39.53
N VAL A 407 13.98 38.74 39.58
CA VAL A 407 14.72 38.47 40.81
C VAL A 407 15.09 39.80 41.48
N GLU A 408 14.74 39.96 42.76
CA GLU A 408 14.96 41.20 43.52
C GLU A 408 16.43 41.67 43.47
N SER A 409 16.63 42.97 43.20
CA SER A 409 17.92 43.61 42.85
C SER A 409 18.87 43.80 44.05
N SER A 410 19.40 42.70 44.61
CA SER A 410 20.60 42.74 45.45
C SER A 410 21.34 41.40 45.48
N CYS A 411 22.56 41.35 44.93
CA CYS A 411 23.60 40.30 45.04
C CYS A 411 23.32 38.87 44.50
N PHE A 412 24.42 38.17 44.19
CA PHE A 412 24.48 36.80 43.63
C PHE A 412 24.26 35.67 44.67
N SER A 413 23.54 35.93 45.77
CA SER A 413 23.32 34.91 46.81
C SER A 413 22.15 33.99 46.45
N ASN A 414 22.11 32.80 47.07
CA ASN A 414 20.93 31.93 47.03
C ASN A 414 19.82 32.50 47.92
N GLY A 415 18.58 32.01 47.75
CA GLY A 415 17.42 32.42 48.53
C GLY A 415 16.87 33.80 48.15
N ARG A 416 17.27 34.36 47.00
CA ARG A 416 16.80 35.69 46.60
C ARG A 416 15.38 35.64 46.05
N LYS A 417 14.54 36.51 46.60
CA LYS A 417 13.11 36.61 46.28
C LYS A 417 12.89 36.81 44.78
N VAL A 418 11.98 36.01 44.24
CA VAL A 418 11.40 36.21 42.91
C VAL A 418 10.08 36.94 43.09
N GLN A 419 9.93 38.04 42.35
CA GLN A 419 8.84 39.00 42.49
C GLN A 419 8.27 39.40 41.13
N GLN A 420 7.10 40.03 41.12
CA GLN A 420 6.66 40.76 39.95
C GLN A 420 7.11 42.22 40.05
N PHE A 421 7.51 42.79 38.92
CA PHE A 421 7.88 44.20 38.85
C PHE A 421 7.56 44.79 37.48
N SER A 422 7.28 46.09 37.44
CA SER A 422 7.16 46.84 36.20
C SER A 422 8.34 46.51 35.30
N GLN A 423 8.09 46.37 33.99
CA GLN A 423 9.17 46.10 33.06
C GLN A 423 10.18 47.26 33.13
N ASN A 424 11.38 46.98 33.62
CA ASN A 424 12.44 47.96 33.76
C ASN A 424 13.55 47.57 32.78
N ASN A 425 14.03 48.56 32.02
CA ASN A 425 15.29 48.39 31.28
C ASN A 425 16.50 48.76 32.17
N ALA A 426 16.27 49.35 33.36
CA ALA A 426 17.27 49.61 34.39
C ALA A 426 16.55 50.02 35.69
N ASP A 427 16.76 49.30 36.80
CA ASP A 427 16.47 49.83 38.14
C ASP A 427 17.45 49.22 39.15
N GLY A 428 18.43 50.04 39.55
CA GLY A 428 19.34 49.80 40.67
C GLY A 428 20.81 49.54 40.28
N PRO A 429 21.75 49.84 41.18
CA PRO A 429 23.21 49.78 40.94
C PRO A 429 23.75 48.37 40.64
N CYS A 430 22.92 47.33 40.77
CA CYS A 430 23.27 45.93 40.52
C CYS A 430 22.75 45.38 39.17
N ALA A 431 21.89 46.11 38.44
CA ALA A 431 21.31 45.63 37.18
C ALA A 431 20.81 46.76 36.24
N PRO A 432 21.72 47.43 35.51
CA PRO A 432 21.38 48.49 34.56
C PRO A 432 20.88 47.98 33.18
N ASP A 433 20.73 46.66 32.98
CA ASP A 433 20.49 46.04 31.66
C ASP A 433 19.16 45.25 31.54
N GLY A 434 18.34 45.21 32.61
CA GLY A 434 17.04 44.50 32.62
C GLY A 434 17.14 42.96 32.55
N THR A 435 18.34 42.38 32.64
CA THR A 435 18.55 40.93 32.51
C THR A 435 18.06 40.12 33.71
N GLN A 436 17.77 40.75 34.84
CA GLN A 436 17.13 40.14 36.00
C GLN A 436 15.67 39.72 35.73
N GLN A 437 15.05 40.26 34.68
CA GLN A 437 13.71 39.89 34.19
C GLN A 437 13.75 38.89 33.03
N GLN A 438 14.94 38.37 32.70
CA GLN A 438 15.15 37.45 31.59
C GLN A 438 15.49 36.04 32.10
N TRP A 439 14.98 35.04 31.41
CA TRP A 439 15.01 33.64 31.86
C TRP A 439 15.32 32.70 30.71
N LYS A 440 16.14 31.69 30.97
CA LYS A 440 16.29 30.52 30.11
C LYS A 440 15.35 29.42 30.60
N ILE A 441 14.62 28.83 29.67
CA ILE A 441 13.74 27.68 29.94
C ILE A 441 14.27 26.51 29.13
N ALA A 442 14.67 25.44 29.81
CA ALA A 442 15.26 24.27 29.16
C ALA A 442 14.75 22.99 29.82
N LEU A 443 14.68 21.90 29.04
CA LEU A 443 14.46 20.57 29.59
C LEU A 443 15.60 20.23 30.57
N ASP A 444 15.26 19.60 31.70
CA ASP A 444 16.28 19.15 32.66
C ASP A 444 17.24 18.11 32.04
N ALA A 445 16.67 17.16 31.29
CA ALA A 445 17.38 16.16 30.50
C ALA A 445 16.66 15.93 29.17
N ALA A 446 17.39 15.48 28.15
CA ALA A 446 16.81 15.16 26.84
C ALA A 446 15.70 14.09 27.00
N GLY A 447 14.51 14.37 26.49
CA GLY A 447 13.33 13.49 26.63
C GLY A 447 12.57 13.60 27.96
N SER A 448 12.99 14.46 28.89
CA SER A 448 12.23 14.77 30.11
C SER A 448 11.02 15.67 29.81
N ALA A 449 9.96 15.55 30.61
CA ALA A 449 8.83 16.50 30.61
C ALA A 449 9.03 17.68 31.60
N GLN A 450 10.13 17.67 32.37
CA GLN A 450 10.43 18.67 33.39
C GLN A 450 11.38 19.74 32.88
N PHE A 451 11.10 20.98 33.26
CA PHE A 451 11.87 22.17 32.91
C PHE A 451 12.69 22.67 34.09
N ARG A 452 13.85 23.24 33.77
CA ARG A 452 14.54 24.22 34.62
C ARG A 452 14.32 25.61 34.06
N VAL A 453 14.07 26.54 34.97
CA VAL A 453 13.92 27.97 34.68
C VAL A 453 15.11 28.67 35.34
N ILE A 454 15.95 29.31 34.54
CA ILE A 454 17.26 29.84 34.98
C ILE A 454 17.27 31.34 34.72
N ASN A 455 17.56 32.14 35.74
CA ASN A 455 17.68 33.58 35.58
C ASN A 455 18.95 33.94 34.78
N MET A 456 18.82 34.85 33.82
CA MET A 456 19.94 35.21 32.94
C MET A 456 20.98 36.11 33.61
N LYS A 457 20.58 36.98 34.55
CA LYS A 457 21.53 37.84 35.28
C LYS A 457 22.42 37.01 36.20
N TYR A 458 21.79 36.16 37.01
CA TYR A 458 22.46 35.50 38.13
C TYR A 458 22.90 34.06 37.83
N GLY A 459 22.44 33.46 36.72
CA GLY A 459 22.75 32.07 36.36
C GLY A 459 22.15 31.02 37.30
N LYS A 460 21.20 31.43 38.16
CA LYS A 460 20.59 30.60 39.21
C LYS A 460 19.24 30.06 38.80
N CYS A 461 18.87 28.90 39.32
CA CYS A 461 17.60 28.25 39.05
C CYS A 461 16.49 28.86 39.90
N LEU A 462 15.30 29.00 39.31
CA LEU A 462 14.05 29.24 40.04
C LEU A 462 13.81 28.07 40.98
N ASP A 463 13.62 28.38 42.26
CA ASP A 463 13.56 27.43 43.37
C ASP A 463 12.41 27.79 44.32
N ILE A 464 12.08 26.87 45.22
CA ILE A 464 11.03 27.03 46.22
C ILE A 464 11.66 26.98 47.62
N GLU A 465 11.44 28.02 48.40
CA GLU A 465 11.83 28.09 49.81
C GLU A 465 10.66 28.59 50.66
N ASN A 466 10.20 27.78 51.62
CA ASN A 466 9.11 28.13 52.55
C ASN A 466 7.86 28.73 51.86
N ASN A 467 7.43 28.10 50.76
CA ASN A 467 6.29 28.53 49.91
C ASN A 467 6.52 29.78 49.05
N ASN A 468 7.68 30.44 49.17
CA ASN A 468 8.09 31.57 48.35
C ASN A 468 8.95 31.08 47.17
N LEU A 469 8.87 31.81 46.06
CA LEU A 469 9.76 31.59 44.93
C LEU A 469 11.05 32.37 45.16
N VAL A 470 12.17 31.68 45.02
CA VAL A 470 13.51 32.24 45.16
C VAL A 470 14.39 31.81 43.99
N VAL A 471 15.63 32.31 43.93
CA VAL A 471 16.67 31.73 43.08
C VAL A 471 17.81 31.15 43.90
N SER A 472 18.31 30.00 43.47
CA SER A 472 19.39 29.26 44.12
C SER A 472 20.32 28.60 43.09
N ASP A 473 21.51 28.22 43.51
CA ASP A 473 22.41 27.42 42.68
C ASP A 473 21.76 26.11 42.24
N ARG A 474 22.17 25.64 41.07
CA ARG A 474 21.63 24.42 40.49
C ARG A 474 21.82 23.24 41.43
N SER A 475 20.72 22.56 41.75
CA SER A 475 20.70 21.32 42.51
C SER A 475 19.81 20.28 41.81
N ASN A 476 19.77 19.06 42.32
CA ASN A 476 18.82 18.03 41.85
C ASN A 476 17.57 17.95 42.74
N ASN A 477 17.30 19.00 43.52
CA ASN A 477 16.10 19.06 44.34
C ASN A 477 14.87 19.31 43.45
N SER A 478 13.78 18.60 43.76
CA SER A 478 12.50 18.72 43.03
C SER A 478 11.86 20.11 43.15
N THR A 479 12.34 20.93 44.08
CA THR A 479 11.98 22.35 44.22
C THR A 479 12.43 23.22 43.03
N GLN A 480 13.36 22.74 42.20
CA GLN A 480 13.87 23.43 41.00
C GLN A 480 13.29 22.90 39.68
N PHE A 481 12.34 21.97 39.75
CA PHE A 481 11.74 21.32 38.59
C PHE A 481 10.31 21.80 38.36
N TRP A 482 9.99 22.11 37.10
CA TRP A 482 8.75 22.76 36.72
C TRP A 482 8.08 22.04 35.55
N PHE A 483 6.75 21.92 35.60
CA PHE A 483 5.93 21.60 34.44
C PHE A 483 5.32 22.91 33.90
N LEU A 484 5.38 23.10 32.58
CA LEU A 484 4.80 24.25 31.89
C LEU A 484 3.54 23.79 31.14
N GLU A 485 2.39 23.96 31.78
CA GLU A 485 1.09 23.54 31.25
C GLU A 485 0.49 24.67 30.41
N ARG A 486 0.35 24.46 29.09
CA ARG A 486 -0.17 25.48 28.17
C ARG A 486 -1.66 25.75 28.44
N ALA A 487 -2.00 27.01 28.68
CA ALA A 487 -3.37 27.47 28.86
C ALA A 487 -3.96 28.08 27.57
N ALA A 488 -3.16 28.89 26.88
CA ALA A 488 -3.50 29.50 25.59
C ALA A 488 -2.21 29.73 24.77
N GLU A 489 -2.30 30.42 23.64
CA GLU A 489 -1.10 30.81 22.88
C GLU A 489 -0.19 31.72 23.71
N GLY A 490 1.05 31.27 23.95
CA GLY A 490 2.04 31.98 24.75
C GLY A 490 1.73 32.09 26.25
N GLN A 491 0.64 31.51 26.75
CA GLN A 491 0.24 31.56 28.17
C GLN A 491 0.32 30.18 28.82
N TYR A 492 0.91 30.14 30.01
CA TYR A 492 1.23 28.91 30.72
C TYR A 492 0.88 29.01 32.21
N TYR A 493 0.47 27.88 32.77
CA TYR A 493 0.56 27.62 34.20
C TYR A 493 1.92 27.00 34.50
N ILE A 494 2.60 27.51 35.53
CA ILE A 494 3.91 27.00 35.96
C ILE A 494 3.69 26.18 37.24
N LYS A 495 3.90 24.87 37.17
CA LYS A 495 3.59 23.93 38.24
C LYS A 495 4.85 23.31 38.80
N SER A 496 5.01 23.32 40.12
CA SER A 496 6.11 22.63 40.78
C SER A 496 6.01 21.13 40.54
N ALA A 497 7.09 20.52 40.05
CA ALA A 497 7.16 19.06 39.94
C ALA A 497 7.34 18.38 41.31
N GLY A 498 7.85 19.09 42.33
CA GLY A 498 8.07 18.55 43.67
C GLY A 498 6.81 18.40 44.52
N ASN A 499 5.84 19.31 44.39
CA ASN A 499 4.63 19.29 45.22
C ASN A 499 3.31 19.50 44.44
N GLY A 500 3.37 19.67 43.11
CA GLY A 500 2.20 19.80 42.26
C GLY A 500 1.44 21.12 42.37
N ARG A 501 1.98 22.12 43.08
CA ARG A 501 1.33 23.44 43.29
C ARG A 501 1.76 24.43 42.22
N TYR A 502 0.86 25.36 41.89
CA TYR A 502 1.07 26.35 40.85
C TYR A 502 1.70 27.63 41.40
N ILE A 503 2.61 28.25 40.62
CA ILE A 503 3.08 29.60 40.92
C ILE A 503 1.89 30.56 40.85
N GLN A 504 1.86 31.51 41.78
CA GLN A 504 0.85 32.56 41.83
C GLN A 504 1.46 33.90 42.25
N VAL A 505 0.71 34.97 41.98
CA VAL A 505 0.98 36.29 42.53
C VAL A 505 -0.29 36.84 43.17
N ASN A 506 -0.19 37.35 44.41
CA ASN A 506 -1.37 37.64 45.22
C ASN A 506 -1.94 39.04 45.00
N THR A 507 -1.09 40.01 44.69
CA THR A 507 -1.48 41.41 44.44
C THR A 507 -0.97 41.87 43.08
N MET A 508 -1.21 43.12 42.70
CA MET A 508 -0.68 43.70 41.46
C MET A 508 0.49 44.67 41.71
N ASN A 509 1.02 44.74 42.93
CA ASN A 509 2.04 45.72 43.30
C ASN A 509 3.43 45.34 42.78
N ASN A 510 4.27 46.35 42.55
CA ASN A 510 5.70 46.15 42.32
C ASN A 510 6.36 45.58 43.58
N GLY A 511 7.24 44.60 43.39
CA GLY A 511 7.98 43.96 44.48
C GLY A 511 7.22 42.85 45.19
N GLU A 512 5.97 42.57 44.78
CA GLU A 512 5.16 41.47 45.30
C GLU A 512 5.82 40.13 44.98
N ALA A 513 6.04 39.32 46.02
CA ALA A 513 6.65 38.00 45.89
C ALA A 513 5.75 37.05 45.08
N LEU A 514 6.36 36.25 44.22
CA LEU A 514 5.69 35.07 43.68
C LEU A 514 5.70 33.99 44.77
N THR A 515 4.56 33.31 44.93
CA THR A 515 4.38 32.23 45.93
C THR A 515 3.78 31.00 45.27
N LEU A 516 3.72 29.87 45.97
CA LEU A 516 2.93 28.72 45.53
C LEU A 516 1.49 28.84 46.03
N GLY A 517 0.55 28.71 45.09
CA GLY A 517 -0.89 28.63 45.30
C GLY A 517 -1.39 27.21 45.56
N GLY A 518 -2.61 26.90 45.13
CA GLY A 518 -3.20 25.57 45.25
C GLY A 518 -2.61 24.53 44.29
N SER A 519 -3.06 23.28 44.42
CA SER A 519 -2.79 22.18 43.48
C SER A 519 -3.66 22.19 42.23
N ALA A 520 -4.54 23.18 42.12
CA ALA A 520 -5.35 23.49 40.94
C ALA A 520 -5.22 25.00 40.63
N PRO A 521 -5.26 25.41 39.35
CA PRO A 521 -5.28 26.82 39.00
C PRO A 521 -6.53 27.50 39.54
N SER A 522 -6.37 28.69 40.13
CA SER A 522 -7.44 29.41 40.85
C SER A 522 -7.87 30.72 40.17
N GLY A 523 -7.24 31.09 39.05
CA GLY A 523 -7.58 32.26 38.27
C GLY A 523 -6.42 32.82 37.45
N ILE A 524 -6.59 34.03 36.93
CA ILE A 524 -5.58 34.73 36.11
C ILE A 524 -4.29 35.06 36.87
N ASN A 525 -4.33 35.01 38.21
CA ASN A 525 -3.18 35.14 39.11
C ASN A 525 -2.22 33.94 39.08
N ASN A 526 -2.60 32.82 38.44
CA ASN A 526 -1.74 31.67 38.17
C ASN A 526 -1.18 31.64 36.73
N LEU A 527 -1.57 32.59 35.87
CA LEU A 527 -1.21 32.59 34.46
C LEU A 527 0.00 33.47 34.18
N PHE A 528 0.90 32.94 33.34
CA PHE A 528 2.12 33.62 32.90
C PHE A 528 2.20 33.64 31.38
N LYS A 529 2.36 34.82 30.81
CA LYS A 529 2.69 34.99 29.39
C LYS A 529 4.20 34.85 29.22
N ILE A 530 4.64 33.91 28.39
CA ILE A 530 6.06 33.66 28.14
C ILE A 530 6.35 34.02 26.69
N THR A 531 7.26 34.98 26.48
CA THR A 531 7.66 35.48 25.16
C THR A 531 9.17 35.45 25.00
N THR A 532 9.66 35.18 23.79
CA THR A 532 11.08 35.32 23.46
C THR A 532 11.51 36.78 23.57
N VAL A 533 12.68 37.02 24.17
CA VAL A 533 13.36 38.32 24.11
C VAL A 533 14.06 38.39 22.76
N GLN A 534 13.75 39.42 21.97
CA GLN A 534 14.44 39.71 20.70
C GLN A 534 15.77 40.41 20.93
#